data_AF-A0A522DN64-F1
#
_entry.id   AF-A0A522DN64-F1
#
_cell.length_a   1.000
_cell.length_b   1.000
_cell.length_c   1.000
_cell.angle_alpha   90.00
_cell.angle_beta   90.00
_cell.angle_gamma   90.00
#
_symmetry.space_group_name_H-M   'P 1'
#
loop_
_entity.id
_entity.type
_entity.pdbx_description
1 polymer ?
#
loop_
_entity_poly.entity_id
_entity_poly.type
_entity_poly.pdbx_seq_one_letter_code
_entity_poly.pdbx_strand_id
1 'polypeptide(L)'
;MRNTPFWWILIGFMVLLDIYVFQALKVISVNAAVKTKLTIYIVYWFISVSAIVVLLILPYLHFEHQAKLFRNTLFACIAGLFFAKLIASVFFLVDDLRRGVQWVAGKIFFSNTEGETLQEGEKISRSVFMSWTGMLMGGGLFGSLLYGFNNKYRYQ
;
A
#
# COMPACT_ATOMS: atom_id res chain seq x y z
N MET A 1 -23.32 -18.39 6.92
CA MET A 1 -24.20 -17.36 6.31
C MET A 1 -23.30 -16.36 5.60
N ARG A 2 -23.31 -16.34 4.27
CA ARG A 2 -22.43 -15.48 3.47
C ARG A 2 -23.11 -14.11 3.38
N ASN A 3 -22.68 -13.14 4.18
CA ASN A 3 -23.16 -11.76 4.07
C ASN A 3 -22.57 -11.15 2.78
N THR A 4 -23.21 -11.47 1.65
CA THR A 4 -22.88 -11.00 0.31
C THR A 4 -22.58 -9.49 0.25
N PRO A 5 -23.33 -8.58 0.92
CA PRO A 5 -23.01 -7.14 0.85
C PRO A 5 -21.69 -6.77 1.55
N PHE A 6 -21.35 -7.40 2.68
CA PHE A 6 -20.09 -7.12 3.39
C PHE A 6 -18.87 -7.46 2.52
N TRP A 7 -18.97 -8.54 1.75
CA TRP A 7 -17.89 -8.98 0.86
C TRP A 7 -17.58 -7.97 -0.24
N TRP A 8 -18.61 -7.37 -0.85
CA TRP A 8 -18.44 -6.32 -1.86
C TRP A 8 -17.88 -5.02 -1.28
N ILE A 9 -18.31 -4.64 -0.08
CA ILE A 9 -17.76 -3.46 0.63
C ILE A 9 -16.27 -3.65 0.90
N LEU A 10 -15.87 -4.84 1.37
CA LEU A 10 -14.46 -5.17 1.62
C LEU A 10 -13.62 -5.07 0.34
N ILE A 11 -14.10 -5.65 -0.77
CA ILE A 11 -13.40 -5.56 -2.06
C ILE A 11 -13.28 -4.10 -2.53
N GLY A 12 -14.37 -3.33 -2.43
CA GLY A 12 -14.35 -1.91 -2.78
C GLY A 12 -13.33 -1.14 -1.96
N PHE A 13 -13.26 -1.41 -0.65
CA PHE A 13 -12.28 -0.82 0.24
C PHE A 13 -10.84 -1.22 -0.12
N MET A 14 -10.58 -2.50 -0.46
CA MET A 14 -9.27 -2.95 -0.95
C MET A 14 -8.85 -2.21 -2.21
N VAL A 15 -9.75 -2.02 -3.18
CA VAL A 15 -9.46 -1.30 -4.42
C VAL A 15 -9.15 0.17 -4.17
N LEU A 16 -9.94 0.84 -3.30
CA LEU A 16 -9.68 2.24 -2.92
C LEU A 16 -8.32 2.39 -2.28
N LEU A 17 -7.97 1.46 -1.39
CA LEU A 17 -6.70 1.45 -0.71
C LEU A 17 -5.54 1.22 -1.68
N ASP A 18 -5.70 0.35 -2.67
CA ASP A 18 -4.72 0.13 -3.74
C ASP A 18 -4.49 1.39 -4.58
N ILE A 19 -5.57 2.08 -4.95
CA ILE A 19 -5.48 3.35 -5.67
C ILE A 19 -4.72 4.38 -4.83
N TYR A 20 -4.99 4.45 -3.52
CA TYR A 20 -4.33 5.39 -2.63
C TYR A 20 -2.82 5.10 -2.46
N VAL A 21 -2.46 3.84 -2.22
CA VAL A 21 -1.05 3.40 -2.14
C VAL A 21 -0.33 3.62 -3.47
N PHE A 22 -1.02 3.42 -4.60
CA PHE A 22 -0.46 3.70 -5.92
C PHE A 22 -0.16 5.19 -6.14
N GLN A 23 -0.95 6.10 -5.57
CA GLN A 23 -0.65 7.53 -5.63
C GLN A 23 0.68 7.84 -4.93
N ALA A 24 0.88 7.30 -3.73
CA ALA A 24 2.16 7.44 -3.01
C ALA A 24 3.32 6.81 -3.80
N LEU A 25 3.11 5.64 -4.41
CA LEU A 25 4.12 4.97 -5.24
C LEU A 25 4.57 5.83 -6.42
N LYS A 26 3.64 6.55 -7.09
CA LYS A 26 3.97 7.49 -8.17
C LYS A 26 4.85 8.63 -7.70
N VAL A 27 4.59 9.17 -6.50
CA VAL A 27 5.39 10.27 -5.91
C VAL A 27 6.82 9.81 -5.64
N ILE A 28 7.01 8.63 -5.05
CA ILE A 28 8.34 8.08 -4.76
C ILE A 28 9.10 7.78 -6.06
N SER A 29 8.38 7.31 -7.09
CA SER A 29 8.98 6.89 -8.36
C SER A 29 9.29 8.06 -9.30
N VAL A 30 9.01 9.32 -8.94
CA VAL A 30 9.11 10.48 -9.85
C VAL A 30 10.51 10.71 -10.41
N ASN A 31 11.55 10.39 -9.64
CA ASN A 31 12.96 10.55 -10.05
C ASN A 31 13.55 9.31 -10.74
N ALA A 32 12.78 8.21 -10.86
CA ALA A 32 13.25 7.00 -11.51
C ALA A 32 13.21 7.12 -13.05
N ALA A 33 14.05 6.33 -13.73
CA ALA A 33 14.03 6.22 -15.19
C ALA A 33 12.67 5.73 -15.71
N VAL A 34 12.29 6.12 -16.92
CA VAL A 34 10.98 5.77 -17.52
C VAL A 34 10.73 4.26 -17.53
N LYS A 35 11.74 3.46 -17.89
CA LYS A 35 11.67 1.99 -17.90
C LYS A 35 11.44 1.41 -16.50
N THR A 36 12.10 1.98 -15.49
CA THR A 36 11.96 1.56 -14.09
C THR A 36 10.58 1.90 -13.54
N LYS A 37 10.06 3.11 -13.82
CA LYS A 37 8.69 3.52 -13.44
C LYS A 37 7.65 2.54 -13.99
N LEU A 38 7.76 2.22 -15.29
CA LEU A 38 6.84 1.30 -15.93
C LEU A 38 6.87 -0.08 -15.26
N THR A 39 8.07 -0.60 -14.99
CA THR A 39 8.24 -1.90 -14.32
C THR A 39 7.60 -1.90 -12.93
N ILE A 40 7.85 -0.86 -12.13
CA ILE A 40 7.26 -0.71 -10.78
C ILE A 40 5.73 -0.70 -10.85
N TYR A 41 5.15 0.05 -11.79
CA TYR A 41 3.70 0.16 -11.91
C TYR A 41 3.05 -1.15 -12.37
N ILE A 42 3.66 -1.85 -13.33
CA ILE A 42 3.17 -3.14 -13.81
C ILE A 42 3.22 -4.16 -12.68
N VAL A 43 4.35 -4.29 -11.98
CA VAL A 43 4.50 -5.25 -10.89
C VAL A 43 3.52 -4.96 -9.76
N TYR A 44 3.34 -3.69 -9.39
CA TYR A 44 2.39 -3.29 -8.36
C TYR A 44 0.96 -3.71 -8.71
N TRP A 45 0.48 -3.30 -9.89
CA TRP A 45 -0.88 -3.62 -10.32
C TRP A 45 -1.08 -5.12 -10.55
N PHE A 46 -0.08 -5.84 -11.04
CA PHE A 46 -0.13 -7.29 -11.17
C PHE A 46 -0.37 -7.96 -9.82
N ILE A 47 0.39 -7.59 -8.78
CA ILE A 47 0.21 -8.12 -7.42
C ILE A 47 -1.17 -7.73 -6.87
N SER A 48 -1.59 -6.47 -7.03
CA SER A 48 -2.89 -5.98 -6.54
C SER A 48 -4.08 -6.69 -7.18
N VAL A 49 -4.11 -6.72 -8.51
CA VAL A 49 -5.20 -7.35 -9.27
C VAL A 49 -5.21 -8.84 -9.01
N SER A 50 -4.04 -9.51 -8.98
CA SER A 50 -3.98 -10.94 -8.67
C SER A 50 -4.55 -11.24 -7.28
N ALA A 51 -4.28 -10.43 -6.26
CA ALA A 51 -4.83 -10.62 -4.92
C ALA A 51 -6.37 -10.53 -4.92
N ILE A 52 -6.94 -9.57 -5.65
CA ILE A 52 -8.40 -9.41 -5.77
C ILE A 52 -9.01 -10.58 -6.55
N VAL A 53 -8.39 -10.99 -7.67
CA VAL A 53 -8.85 -12.11 -8.50
C VAL A 53 -8.83 -13.41 -7.70
N VAL A 54 -7.74 -13.70 -6.98
CA VAL A 54 -7.65 -14.89 -6.12
C VAL A 54 -8.69 -14.83 -5.01
N LEU A 55 -8.90 -13.66 -4.39
CA LEU A 55 -9.97 -13.48 -3.41
C LEU A 55 -11.32 -13.84 -4.03
N LEU A 56 -11.69 -13.28 -5.18
CA LEU A 56 -12.95 -13.58 -5.86
C LEU A 56 -13.13 -15.06 -6.24
N ILE A 57 -12.08 -15.75 -6.64
CA ILE A 57 -12.15 -17.16 -7.07
C ILE A 57 -12.18 -18.12 -5.87
N LEU A 58 -11.53 -17.77 -4.75
CA LEU A 58 -11.40 -18.62 -3.55
C LEU A 58 -12.71 -19.27 -3.05
N PRO A 59 -13.87 -18.58 -3.00
CA PRO A 59 -15.15 -19.17 -2.58
C PRO A 59 -15.70 -20.23 -3.52
N TYR A 60 -15.30 -20.23 -4.80
CA TYR A 60 -15.80 -21.14 -5.83
C TYR A 60 -14.96 -22.43 -5.95
N LEU A 61 -13.77 -22.44 -5.35
CA LEU A 61 -12.88 -23.59 -5.36
C LEU A 61 -13.29 -24.58 -4.25
N HIS A 62 -13.82 -25.74 -4.66
CA HIS A 62 -14.14 -26.86 -3.78
C HIS A 62 -12.89 -27.71 -3.57
N PHE A 63 -12.16 -27.41 -2.49
CA PHE A 63 -10.90 -28.05 -2.17
C PHE A 63 -11.09 -29.27 -1.24
N GLU A 64 -10.53 -30.42 -1.62
CA GLU A 64 -10.40 -31.60 -0.73
C GLU A 64 -9.52 -31.29 0.49
N HIS A 65 -9.51 -32.18 1.49
CA HIS A 65 -8.95 -31.92 2.82
C HIS A 65 -7.52 -31.33 2.85
N GLN A 66 -6.62 -31.74 1.94
CA GLN A 66 -5.27 -31.17 1.85
C GLN A 66 -5.24 -29.74 1.30
N ALA A 67 -6.18 -29.38 0.42
CA ALA A 67 -6.24 -28.06 -0.19
C ALA A 67 -6.97 -27.02 0.68
N LYS A 68 -7.56 -27.43 1.82
CA LYS A 68 -8.03 -26.50 2.87
C LYS A 68 -6.89 -25.69 3.50
N LEU A 69 -5.72 -26.31 3.70
CA LEU A 69 -4.54 -25.62 4.22
C LEU A 69 -4.03 -24.57 3.22
N PHE A 70 -3.96 -24.95 1.95
CA PHE A 70 -3.57 -24.04 0.87
C PHE A 70 -4.50 -22.83 0.76
N ARG A 71 -5.82 -23.06 0.80
CA ARG A 71 -6.84 -22.01 0.83
C ARG A 71 -6.62 -21.02 1.98
N ASN A 72 -6.37 -21.53 3.18
CA ASN A 72 -6.17 -20.69 4.36
C ASN A 72 -4.87 -19.88 4.26
N THR A 73 -3.79 -20.47 3.74
CA THR A 73 -2.53 -19.75 3.50
C THR A 73 -2.71 -18.65 2.45
N LEU A 74 -3.40 -18.91 1.33
CA LEU A 74 -3.69 -17.88 0.33
C LEU A 74 -4.51 -16.73 0.90
N PHE A 75 -5.56 -17.04 1.66
CA PHE A 75 -6.37 -16.03 2.33
C PHE A 75 -5.54 -15.20 3.31
N ALA A 76 -4.66 -15.84 4.09
CA ALA A 76 -3.78 -15.16 5.03
C ALA A 76 -2.72 -14.30 4.32
N CYS A 77 -2.20 -14.71 3.16
CA CYS A 77 -1.33 -13.88 2.33
C CYS A 77 -2.06 -12.63 1.81
N ILE A 78 -3.30 -12.78 1.32
CA ILE A 78 -4.10 -11.65 0.84
C ILE A 78 -4.43 -10.69 1.98
N ALA A 79 -4.83 -11.23 3.14
CA ALA A 79 -5.05 -10.43 4.35
C ALA A 79 -3.76 -9.72 4.79
N GLY A 80 -2.62 -10.40 4.75
CA GLY A 80 -1.31 -9.83 5.05
C GLY A 80 -0.94 -8.69 4.11
N LEU A 81 -1.14 -8.84 2.79
CA LEU A 81 -0.96 -7.76 1.82
C LEU A 81 -1.88 -6.58 2.12
N PHE A 82 -3.14 -6.85 2.46
CA PHE A 82 -4.10 -5.80 2.82
C PHE A 82 -3.66 -5.03 4.07
N PHE A 83 -3.27 -5.72 5.14
CA PHE A 83 -2.77 -5.07 6.36
C PHE A 83 -1.47 -4.30 6.13
N ALA A 84 -0.55 -4.83 5.34
CA ALA A 84 0.67 -4.14 4.97
C ALA A 84 0.37 -2.80 4.27
N LYS A 85 -0.58 -2.82 3.32
CA LYS A 85 -1.00 -1.61 2.63
C LYS A 85 -1.78 -0.66 3.55
N LEU A 86 -2.58 -1.17 4.49
CA LEU A 86 -3.23 -0.35 5.52
C LEU A 86 -2.20 0.41 6.36
N ILE A 87 -1.17 -0.28 6.85
CA ILE A 87 -0.10 0.38 7.63
C ILE A 87 0.61 1.42 6.77
N ALA A 88 0.98 1.08 5.53
CA ALA A 88 1.60 2.05 4.62
C ALA A 88 0.71 3.28 4.40
N SER A 89 -0.61 3.09 4.23
CA SER A 89 -1.57 4.16 4.02
C SER A 89 -1.66 5.14 5.19
N VAL A 90 -1.47 4.68 6.43
CA VAL A 90 -1.44 5.58 7.60
C VAL A 90 -0.28 6.57 7.49
N PHE A 91 0.92 6.11 7.11
CA PHE A 91 2.06 7.01 6.92
C PHE A 91 1.86 7.97 5.76
N PHE A 92 1.24 7.52 4.67
CA PHE A 92 0.90 8.39 3.55
C PHE A 92 -0.11 9.46 3.95
N LEU A 93 -1.12 9.11 4.75
CA LEU A 93 -2.12 10.04 5.23
C LEU A 93 -1.52 11.13 6.12
N VAL A 94 -0.56 10.77 6.97
CA VAL A 94 0.18 11.75 7.78
C VAL A 94 1.00 12.69 6.89
N ASP A 95 1.62 12.19 5.82
CA ASP A 95 2.36 13.05 4.87
C ASP A 95 1.41 13.99 4.12
N ASP A 96 0.29 13.49 3.63
CA ASP A 96 -0.72 14.27 2.92
C ASP A 96 -1.35 15.34 3.81
N LEU A 97 -1.68 15.00 5.07
CA LEU A 97 -2.19 15.96 6.06
C LEU A 97 -1.19 17.09 6.31
N ARG A 98 0.10 16.76 6.47
CA ARG A 98 1.15 17.76 6.63
C ARG A 98 1.22 18.70 5.42
N ARG A 99 1.19 18.15 4.19
CA ARG A 99 1.19 18.95 2.95
C ARG A 99 -0.04 19.85 2.87
N GLY A 100 -1.21 19.34 3.25
CA GLY A 100 -2.46 20.10 3.31
C GLY A 100 -2.34 21.30 4.26
N VAL A 101 -1.83 21.09 5.48
CA VAL A 101 -1.63 22.18 6.45
C VAL A 101 -0.63 23.21 5.94
N GLN A 102 0.48 22.78 5.34
CA GLN A 102 1.47 23.69 4.75
C GLN A 102 0.89 24.52 3.61
N TRP A 103 0.09 23.91 2.74
CA TRP A 103 -0.57 24.60 1.64
C TRP A 103 -1.61 25.62 2.13
N VAL A 104 -2.43 25.26 3.13
CA VAL A 104 -3.40 26.16 3.74
C VAL A 104 -2.71 27.33 4.46
N ALA A 105 -1.69 27.04 5.26
CA ALA A 105 -0.90 28.09 5.92
C ALA A 105 -0.21 29.01 4.90
N GLY A 106 0.37 28.44 3.84
CA GLY A 106 0.93 29.18 2.71
C GLY A 106 -0.06 30.17 2.11
N LYS A 107 -1.27 29.70 1.81
CA LYS A 107 -2.32 30.49 1.18
C LYS A 107 -2.90 31.58 2.09
N ILE A 108 -2.97 31.35 3.40
CA ILE A 108 -3.55 32.30 4.36
C ILE A 108 -2.51 33.33 4.82
N PHE A 109 -1.26 32.92 5.05
CA PHE A 109 -0.23 33.80 5.64
C PHE A 109 0.66 34.50 4.60
N PHE A 110 0.82 33.95 3.39
CA PHE A 110 1.75 34.47 2.37
C PHE A 110 1.05 34.96 1.09
N SER A 111 -0.28 35.16 1.11
CA SER A 111 -1.07 35.53 -0.07
C SER A 111 -0.78 36.91 -0.69
N ASN A 112 0.17 37.70 -0.17
CA ASN A 112 0.49 39.04 -0.68
C ASN A 112 1.94 39.49 -0.41
N THR A 113 2.92 38.59 -0.41
CA THR A 113 4.34 39.00 -0.29
C THR A 113 5.20 38.16 -1.22
N GLU A 114 6.14 38.81 -1.91
CA GLU A 114 7.17 38.26 -2.81
C GLU A 114 8.16 37.32 -2.08
N GLY A 115 7.66 36.47 -1.18
CA GLY A 115 8.40 35.42 -0.49
C GLY A 115 8.21 34.05 -1.15
N GLU A 116 7.76 34.00 -2.42
CA GLU A 116 7.61 32.74 -3.18
C GLU A 116 8.94 32.03 -3.46
N THR A 117 10.10 32.65 -3.20
CA THR A 117 11.42 32.12 -3.58
C THR A 117 12.30 31.64 -2.41
N LEU A 118 11.80 31.56 -1.17
CA LEU A 118 12.66 31.29 0.00
C LEU A 118 12.60 29.86 0.60
N GLN A 119 12.12 28.85 -0.12
CA GLN A 119 12.25 27.44 0.34
C GLN A 119 12.65 26.42 -0.72
N GLU A 120 13.38 26.84 -1.77
CA GLU A 120 14.12 25.92 -2.67
C GLU A 120 15.53 25.56 -2.14
N GLY A 121 15.76 25.70 -0.84
CA GLY A 121 17.00 25.26 -0.19
C GLY A 121 17.03 23.76 0.07
N GLU A 122 17.39 22.99 -0.95
CA GLU A 122 18.28 21.81 -0.87
C GLU A 122 18.19 20.95 0.41
N LYS A 123 16.97 20.53 0.76
CA LYS A 123 16.75 19.48 1.77
C LYS A 123 15.93 18.41 1.09
N ILE A 124 16.46 17.19 1.07
CA ILE A 124 15.71 15.97 0.78
C ILE A 124 14.30 16.16 1.36
N SER A 125 13.31 16.27 0.47
CA SER A 125 11.96 16.66 0.85
C SER A 125 11.49 15.69 1.93
N ARG A 126 11.31 16.15 3.16
CA ARG A 126 10.95 15.31 4.33
C ARG A 126 9.70 14.46 4.08
N SER A 127 8.93 14.79 3.04
CA SER A 127 7.84 13.97 2.53
C SER A 127 8.27 12.63 1.96
N VAL A 128 9.36 12.58 1.20
CA VAL A 128 9.88 11.36 0.61
C VAL A 128 10.29 10.38 1.71
N PHE A 129 10.85 10.86 2.82
CA PHE A 129 11.19 10.03 3.98
C PHE A 129 9.97 9.32 4.59
N MET A 130 8.84 10.02 4.78
CA MET A 130 7.62 9.41 5.32
C MET A 130 7.02 8.40 4.35
N SER A 131 7.04 8.68 3.05
CA SER A 131 6.61 7.72 2.04
C SER A 131 7.49 6.46 2.02
N TRP A 132 8.81 6.60 2.14
CA TRP A 132 9.72 5.44 2.28
C TRP A 132 9.48 4.66 3.56
N THR A 133 9.23 5.35 4.69
CA THR A 133 8.93 4.70 5.98
C THR A 133 7.65 3.87 5.88
N GLY A 134 6.59 4.42 5.28
CA GLY A 134 5.35 3.68 5.04
C GLY A 134 5.57 2.41 4.21
N MET A 135 6.35 2.50 3.13
CA MET A 135 6.70 1.35 2.29
C MET A 135 7.53 0.31 3.04
N LEU A 136 8.50 0.73 3.86
CA LEU A 136 9.32 -0.16 4.67
C LEU A 136 8.50 -0.85 5.76
N MET A 137 7.62 -0.13 6.45
CA MET A 137 6.78 -0.70 7.50
C MET A 137 5.75 -1.69 6.93
N GLY A 138 5.08 -1.31 5.83
CA GLY A 138 4.15 -2.20 5.15
C GLY A 138 4.85 -3.44 4.57
N GLY A 139 5.95 -3.23 3.83
CA GLY A 139 6.74 -4.30 3.25
C GLY A 139 7.37 -5.21 4.30
N GLY A 140 7.86 -4.65 5.41
CA GLY A 140 8.42 -5.39 6.53
C GLY A 140 7.38 -6.25 7.25
N LEU A 141 6.17 -5.73 7.47
CA LEU A 141 5.07 -6.54 8.01
C LEU A 141 4.77 -7.73 7.07
N PHE A 142 4.60 -7.46 5.78
CA PHE A 142 4.30 -8.54 4.84
C PHE A 142 5.44 -9.55 4.72
N GLY A 143 6.69 -9.08 4.66
CA GLY A 143 7.88 -9.92 4.60
C GLY A 143 8.03 -10.80 5.84
N SER A 144 7.77 -10.27 7.04
CA SER A 144 7.82 -11.06 8.27
C SER A 144 6.72 -12.14 8.31
N LEU A 145 5.53 -11.84 7.79
CA LEU A 145 4.45 -12.83 7.63
C LEU A 145 4.83 -13.95 6.66
N LEU A 146 5.40 -13.61 5.50
CA LEU A 146 5.89 -14.61 4.54
C LEU A 146 7.01 -15.48 5.13
N TYR A 147 7.95 -14.87 5.87
CA TYR A 147 9.00 -15.58 6.59
C TYR A 147 8.42 -16.56 7.62
N GLY A 148 7.38 -16.14 8.37
CA GLY A 148 6.68 -16.98 9.33
C GLY A 148 6.03 -18.21 8.70
N PHE A 149 5.47 -18.09 7.50
CA PHE A 149 4.92 -19.25 6.78
C PHE A 149 5.98 -20.25 6.33
N ASN A 150 7.15 -19.77 5.91
CA ASN A 150 8.26 -20.65 5.53
C ASN A 150 8.85 -21.39 6.76
N ASN A 151 8.90 -20.72 7.92
CA ASN A 151 9.48 -21.29 9.15
C ASN A 151 8.50 -22.15 9.99
N LYS A 152 7.31 -22.49 9.46
CA LYS A 152 6.20 -23.09 10.22
C LYS A 152 6.49 -24.45 10.87
N TYR A 153 7.50 -25.19 10.42
CA TYR A 153 7.80 -26.54 10.92
C TYR A 153 9.25 -26.73 11.37
N ARG A 154 10.00 -25.65 11.55
CA ARG A 154 11.41 -25.70 11.97
C ARG A 154 11.52 -25.61 13.50
N TYR A 155 10.86 -26.54 14.19
CA TYR A 155 11.02 -26.73 15.62
C TYR A 155 12.03 -27.86 15.81
N GLN A 156 13.16 -27.55 16.48
CA GLN A 156 14.09 -28.56 16.99
C GLN A 156 13.79 -28.80 18.46
#